data_AF-A0A3M0L4J1-F1
#
_entry.id   AF-A0A3M0L4J1-F1
#
_cell.length_a   1.000
_cell.length_b   1.000
_cell.length_c   1.000
_cell.angle_alpha   90.00
_cell.angle_beta   90.00
_cell.angle_gamma   90.00
#
_symmetry.space_group_name_H-M   'P 1'
#
loop_
_entity.id
_entity.type
_entity.pdbx_description
1 polymer ?
#
loop_
_entity_poly.entity_id
_entity_poly.type
_entity_poly.pdbx_seq_one_letter_code
_entity_poly.pdbx_strand_id
1 'polypeptide(L)'
;MHIPEYRQIVSPLYLVTRKKNNFHWGPEQQQAFAQIKQEIAHAVALGPVRTGPDVKNLLYSAAGSHGQSWSLWQKVPGETWGQPLEFWSRSY
;
A
#
# COMPACT_ATOMS: atom_id res chain seq x y z
N MET A 1 -7.91 -4.82 -6.36
CA MET A 1 -6.52 -5.17 -6.03
C MET A 1 -6.51 -6.60 -5.49
N HIS A 2 -5.77 -7.51 -6.12
CA HIS A 2 -5.66 -8.90 -5.71
C HIS A 2 -4.17 -9.22 -5.52
N ILE A 3 -3.79 -9.62 -4.32
CA ILE A 3 -2.44 -10.11 -4.02
C ILE A 3 -2.55 -11.63 -3.85
N PRO A 4 -1.85 -12.43 -4.68
CA PRO A 4 -1.86 -13.87 -4.52
C PRO A 4 -1.27 -14.24 -3.16
N GLU A 5 -1.85 -15.26 -2.53
CA GLU A 5 -1.35 -15.82 -1.27
C GLU A 5 -1.18 -14.81 -0.12
N TYR A 6 -1.90 -13.68 -0.15
CA TYR A 6 -1.79 -12.60 0.82
C TYR A 6 -1.71 -13.10 2.27
N ARG A 7 -2.61 -14.01 2.64
CA ARG A 7 -2.68 -14.60 3.99
C ARG A 7 -1.39 -15.35 4.37
N GLN A 8 -0.77 -16.06 3.44
CA GLN A 8 0.48 -16.80 3.68
C GLN A 8 1.63 -15.81 3.87
N ILE A 9 1.73 -14.79 3.02
CA ILE A 9 2.79 -13.78 3.05
C ILE A 9 2.72 -12.96 4.34
N VAL A 10 1.53 -12.58 4.81
CA VAL A 10 1.39 -11.75 6.04
C VAL A 10 1.41 -12.57 7.33
N SER A 11 1.35 -13.91 7.26
CA SER A 11 1.31 -14.77 8.45
C SER A 11 2.50 -14.55 9.40
N PRO A 12 3.76 -14.48 8.92
CA PRO A 12 4.91 -14.16 9.78
C PRO A 12 4.83 -12.76 10.43
N LEU A 13 4.20 -11.79 9.75
CA LEU A 13 4.01 -10.42 10.24
C LEU A 13 2.88 -10.31 11.27
N TYR A 14 1.88 -11.19 11.22
CA TYR A 14 0.84 -11.24 12.22
C TYR A 14 1.40 -11.57 13.61
N LEU A 15 2.41 -12.43 13.67
CA LEU A 15 3.04 -12.83 14.94
C LEU A 15 3.73 -11.66 15.67
N VAL A 16 4.24 -10.66 14.93
CA VAL A 16 4.89 -9.48 15.52
C VAL A 16 3.93 -8.38 15.94
N THR A 17 2.70 -8.38 15.43
CA THR A 17 1.65 -7.39 15.75
C THR A 17 0.66 -7.90 16.79
N ARG A 18 0.66 -9.21 17.10
CA ARG A 18 -0.23 -9.83 18.07
C ARG A 18 0.11 -9.37 19.50
N LYS A 19 -0.92 -8.90 20.21
CA LYS A 19 -0.82 -8.52 21.63
C LYS A 19 -0.31 -9.68 22.48
N LYS A 20 0.54 -9.37 23.48
CA LYS A 20 1.21 -10.32 24.41
C LYS A 20 2.35 -11.16 23.80
N ASN A 21 2.70 -10.96 22.54
CA ASN A 21 3.94 -11.51 22.00
C ASN A 21 5.09 -10.52 22.22
N ASN A 22 6.28 -11.06 22.48
CA ASN A 22 7.50 -10.26 22.42
C ASN A 22 7.80 -9.92 20.96
N PHE A 23 8.25 -8.68 20.72
CA PHE A 23 8.65 -8.27 19.39
C PHE A 23 9.96 -8.96 19.01
N HIS A 24 9.90 -9.83 18.01
CA HIS A 24 11.06 -10.50 17.44
C HIS A 24 11.05 -10.30 15.93
N TRP A 25 12.15 -9.75 15.41
CA TRP A 25 12.31 -9.47 13.98
C TRP A 25 13.36 -10.39 13.40
N GLY A 26 12.92 -11.54 12.87
CA GLY A 26 13.79 -12.55 12.28
C GLY A 26 13.84 -12.48 10.75
N PRO A 27 14.62 -13.39 10.13
CA PRO A 27 14.72 -13.49 8.68
C PRO A 27 13.37 -13.73 8.00
N GLU A 28 12.51 -14.55 8.60
CA GLU A 28 11.16 -14.85 8.06
C GLU A 28 10.26 -13.61 8.03
N GLN A 29 10.31 -12.77 9.07
CA GLN A 29 9.55 -11.52 9.12
C GLN A 29 10.10 -10.52 8.11
N GLN A 30 11.43 -10.40 8.00
CA GLN A 30 12.07 -9.52 7.03
C GLN A 30 11.72 -9.93 5.59
N GLN A 31 11.76 -11.23 5.29
CA GLN A 31 11.39 -11.77 3.98
C GLN A 31 9.91 -11.52 3.67
N ALA A 32 9.02 -11.83 4.61
CA ALA A 32 7.58 -11.57 4.48
C ALA A 32 7.30 -10.08 4.23
N PHE A 33 8.01 -9.19 4.93
CA PHE A 33 7.86 -7.74 4.78
C PHE A 33 8.36 -7.23 3.41
N ALA A 34 9.50 -7.75 2.93
CA ALA A 34 10.00 -7.43 1.60
C ALA A 34 9.05 -7.94 0.52
N GLN A 35 8.56 -9.17 0.66
CA GLN A 35 7.65 -9.80 -0.29
C GLN A 35 6.32 -9.05 -0.38
N ILE A 36 5.70 -8.71 0.74
CA ILE A 36 4.42 -7.97 0.69
C ILE A 36 4.58 -6.58 0.10
N LYS A 37 5.71 -5.89 0.33
CA LYS A 37 6.00 -4.60 -0.32
C LYS A 37 6.07 -4.74 -1.83
N GLN A 38 6.75 -5.79 -2.32
CA GLN A 38 6.86 -6.07 -3.73
C GLN A 38 5.50 -6.43 -4.33
N GLU A 39 4.76 -7.35 -3.72
CA GLU A 39 3.42 -7.75 -4.18
C GLU A 39 2.44 -6.58 -4.20
N ILE A 40 2.49 -5.70 -3.20
CA ILE A 40 1.73 -4.45 -3.20
C ILE A 40 2.18 -3.60 -4.39
N ALA A 41 3.47 -3.37 -4.61
CA ALA A 41 3.93 -2.56 -5.75
C ALA A 41 3.51 -3.14 -7.11
N HIS A 42 3.50 -4.47 -7.27
CA HIS A 42 3.02 -5.14 -8.48
C HIS A 42 1.50 -5.07 -8.65
N ALA A 43 0.73 -5.27 -7.58
CA ALA A 43 -0.74 -5.23 -7.62
C ALA A 43 -1.29 -3.79 -7.68
N VAL A 44 -0.55 -2.84 -7.12
CA VAL A 44 -0.69 -1.38 -7.24
C VAL A 44 0.12 -0.95 -8.46
N ALA A 45 -0.12 -1.62 -9.59
CA ALA A 45 0.40 -1.14 -10.86
C ALA A 45 -0.22 0.22 -11.13
N LEU A 46 0.63 1.25 -11.27
CA LEU A 46 0.18 2.58 -11.67
C LEU A 46 -0.53 2.42 -13.01
N GLY A 47 -1.81 2.79 -13.02
CA GLY A 47 -2.60 2.76 -14.24
C GLY A 47 -2.16 3.82 -15.22
N PRO A 48 -2.41 3.64 -16.53
CA PRO A 48 -2.48 4.79 -17.40
C PRO A 48 -3.50 5.78 -16.83
N VAL A 49 -3.13 7.07 -16.83
CA VAL A 49 -4.02 8.15 -16.41
C VAL A 49 -5.25 8.11 -17.31
N ARG A 50 -6.42 7.92 -16.69
CA ARG A 50 -7.70 7.92 -17.40
C ARG A 50 -8.21 9.34 -17.53
N THR A 51 -8.77 9.66 -18.69
CA THR A 51 -9.40 10.95 -18.96
C THR A 51 -10.87 10.72 -19.29
N GLY A 52 -11.74 11.53 -18.71
CA GLY A 52 -13.18 11.45 -18.93
C GLY A 52 -13.93 12.39 -17.98
N PRO A 53 -15.11 12.90 -18.37
CA PRO A 53 -15.86 13.87 -17.58
C PRO A 53 -16.25 13.34 -16.19
N ASP A 54 -16.38 12.03 -16.04
CA ASP A 54 -16.79 11.41 -14.77
C ASP A 54 -15.63 10.85 -13.93
N VAL A 55 -14.38 10.92 -14.43
CA VAL A 55 -13.20 10.45 -13.69
C VAL A 55 -12.84 11.45 -12.61
N LYS A 56 -12.77 10.99 -11.35
CA LYS A 56 -12.41 11.84 -10.21
C LYS A 56 -10.98 11.58 -9.76
N ASN A 57 -10.18 12.64 -9.64
CA ASN A 57 -8.88 12.58 -8.98
C ASN A 57 -9.06 12.79 -7.47
N LEU A 58 -8.36 11.99 -6.66
CA LEU A 58 -8.37 11.99 -5.20
C LEU A 58 -6.93 12.11 -4.72
N LEU A 59 -6.63 13.15 -3.95
CA LEU A 59 -5.32 13.33 -3.32
C LEU A 59 -5.46 13.03 -1.82
N TYR A 60 -4.72 12.04 -1.34
CA TYR A 60 -4.57 11.78 0.09
C TYR A 60 -3.22 12.30 0.56
N SER A 61 -3.21 13.05 1.66
CA SER A 61 -1.99 13.57 2.29
C SER A 61 -1.93 13.15 3.75
N ALA A 62 -0.75 12.74 4.21
CA ALA A 62 -0.48 12.47 5.62
C ALA A 62 0.85 13.12 6.03
N ALA A 63 0.84 13.84 7.15
CA ALA A 63 2.02 14.48 7.73
C ALA A 63 2.23 13.96 9.16
N GLY A 64 3.50 13.74 9.52
CA GLY A 64 3.91 13.30 10.85
C GLY A 64 5.24 13.91 11.25
N SER A 65 5.72 13.53 12.44
CA SER A 65 6.97 14.04 13.03
C SER A 65 8.22 13.82 12.15
N HIS A 66 8.16 12.87 11.21
CA HIS A 66 9.30 12.48 10.37
C HIS A 66 9.14 12.87 8.89
N GLY A 67 8.07 13.59 8.51
CA GLY A 67 7.89 14.04 7.14
C GLY A 67 6.45 14.04 6.66
N GLN A 68 6.29 14.22 5.36
CA GLN A 68 5.02 14.33 4.66
C GLN A 68 4.95 13.27 3.55
N SER A 69 3.76 12.74 3.33
CA SER A 69 3.48 11.76 2.29
C SER A 69 2.18 12.10 1.57
N TRP A 70 2.14 11.77 0.28
CA TRP A 70 1.01 12.02 -0.60
C TRP A 70 0.75 10.81 -1.48
N SER A 71 -0.51 10.58 -1.84
CA SER A 71 -0.88 9.61 -2.87
C SER A 71 -2.01 10.17 -3.74
N LEU A 72 -1.82 10.10 -5.05
CA LEU A 72 -2.80 10.49 -6.05
C LEU A 72 -3.52 9.24 -6.57
N TRP A 73 -4.84 9.30 -6.62
CA TRP A 73 -5.71 8.21 -7.05
C TRP A 73 -6.75 8.71 -8.05
N GLN A 74 -7.20 7.84 -8.94
CA GLN A 74 -8.34 8.03 -9.82
C GLN A 74 -9.49 7.12 -9.42
N LYS A 75 -10.71 7.64 -9.48
CA LYS A 75 -11.93 6.84 -9.28
C LYS A 75 -12.87 7.05 -10.45
N VAL A 76 -13.19 5.96 -11.15
CA VAL A 76 -14.21 5.94 -12.19
C VAL A 76 -15.56 5.54 -11.57
N PRO A 77 -16.69 6.13 -11.99
CA PRO A 77 -18.00 5.67 -11.54
C PRO A 77 -18.21 4.20 -11.89
N GLY A 78 -18.65 3.40 -10.91
CA GLY A 78 -18.81 1.95 -11.08
C GLY A 78 -17.63 1.11 -10.58
N GLU A 79 -16.47 1.71 -10.31
CA GLU A 79 -15.36 0.99 -9.67
C GLU A 79 -15.50 0.97 -8.15
N THR A 80 -15.31 -0.21 -7.57
CA THR A 80 -15.32 -0.42 -6.11
C THR A 80 -14.12 0.25 -5.43
N TRP A 81 -12.98 0.34 -6.13
CA TRP A 81 -11.72 0.86 -5.60
C TRP A 81 -11.11 1.86 -6.58
N GLY A 82 -10.44 2.89 -6.05
CA GLY A 82 -9.66 3.80 -6.88
C GLY A 82 -8.40 3.14 -7.44
N GLN A 83 -7.91 3.66 -8.56
CA GLN A 83 -6.63 3.32 -9.17
C GLN A 83 -5.55 4.32 -8.70
N PRO A 84 -4.49 3.87 -8.05
CA PRO A 84 -3.38 4.74 -7.67
C PRO A 84 -2.61 5.18 -8.91
N LEU A 85 -2.19 6.44 -8.93
CA LEU A 85 -1.41 7.05 -10.00
C LEU A 85 0.02 7.34 -9.55
N GLU A 86 0.21 7.97 -8.40
CA GLU A 86 1.54 8.32 -7.90
C GLU A 86 1.58 8.38 -6.37
N PHE A 87 2.76 8.14 -5.82
CA PHE A 87 3.08 8.26 -4.40
C PHE A 87 4.30 9.15 -4.24
N TRP A 88 4.24 10.10 -3.31
CA TRP A 88 5.35 10.98 -2.99
C TRP A 88 5.60 11.02 -1.49
N SER A 89 6.85 11.20 -1.09
CA SER A 89 7.21 11.42 0.31
C SER A 89 8.38 12.38 0.42
N ARG A 90 8.35 13.22 1.46
CA ARG A 90 9.44 14.13 1.81
C ARG A 90 9.74 14.01 3.30
N SER A 91 10.99 13.67 3.62
CA SER A 91 11.52 13.72 4.99
C SER A 91 11.99 15.13 5.34
N TYR A 92 12.05 15.43 6.64
CA TYR A 92 12.67 16.66 7.18
C TYR A 92 14.18 16.54 7.26
#